data_AF-A0A946NWB1-F1
#
_entry.id   AF-A0A946NWB1-F1
#
_cell.length_a   1.000
_cell.length_b   1.000
_cell.length_c   1.000
_cell.angle_alpha   90.00
_cell.angle_beta   90.00
_cell.angle_gamma   90.00
#
_symmetry.space_group_name_H-M   'P 1'
#
loop_
_entity.id
_entity.type
_entity.pdbx_description
1 polymer ?
#
loop_
_entity_poly.entity_id
_entity_poly.type
_entity_poly.pdbx_seq_one_letter_code
_entity_poly.pdbx_strand_id
1 'polypeptide(L)'
;FQKDQYRAGGEYSYKEYFMIRAGFVYEEGLLEFDTRTTALVGPTAGFTVELPMGNESTFGVDYSYRYTNPFKGSHAIGCRIDL
;
A
#
# COMPACT_ATOMS: atom_id res chain seq x y z
N PHE A 1 5.36 14.14 21.94
CA PHE A 1 6.21 12.95 21.81
C PHE A 1 5.50 11.97 20.89
N GLN A 2 6.10 11.65 19.76
CA GLN A 2 5.54 10.73 18.78
C GLN A 2 6.03 9.32 19.14
N LYS A 3 5.11 8.35 19.22
CA LYS A 3 5.43 6.96 19.54
C LYS A 3 6.19 6.32 18.37
N ASP A 4 7.04 5.35 18.67
CA ASP A 4 7.78 4.59 17.66
C ASP A 4 6.83 3.76 16.80
N GLN A 5 7.00 3.90 15.48
CA GLN A 5 6.13 3.28 14.49
C GLN A 5 6.93 2.24 13.70
N TYR A 6 6.56 0.98 13.87
CA TYR A 6 7.18 -0.16 13.21
C TYR A 6 6.43 -0.47 11.92
N ARG A 7 7.16 -0.57 10.81
CA ARG A 7 6.59 -0.91 9.51
C ARG A 7 7.27 -2.17 9.01
N ALA A 8 6.47 -3.19 8.75
CA ALA A 8 6.93 -4.41 8.09
C ALA A 8 6.20 -4.52 6.76
N GLY A 9 6.89 -4.93 5.70
CA GLY A 9 6.27 -5.12 4.40
C GLY A 9 7.09 -6.01 3.50
N GLY A 10 6.40 -6.62 2.55
CA GLY A 10 6.95 -7.46 1.50
C GLY A 10 6.38 -7.06 0.16
N GLU A 11 7.23 -7.13 -0.86
CA GLU A 11 6.85 -6.95 -2.25
C GLU A 11 7.20 -8.22 -3.02
N TYR A 12 6.33 -8.61 -3.93
CA TYR A 12 6.54 -9.69 -4.87
C TYR A 12 6.27 -9.18 -6.28
N SER A 13 7.25 -9.32 -7.17
CA SER A 13 7.13 -8.98 -8.58
C SER A 13 7.24 -10.23 -9.44
N TYR A 14 6.22 -10.48 -10.25
CA TYR A 14 6.18 -11.55 -11.23
C TYR A 14 6.37 -10.97 -12.63
N LYS A 15 7.57 -11.19 -13.19
CA LYS A 15 7.94 -10.82 -14.57
C LYS A 15 7.65 -9.35 -14.93
N GLU A 16 7.65 -8.45 -13.95
CA GLU A 16 7.34 -7.01 -14.10
C GLU A 16 5.90 -6.70 -14.57
N TYR A 17 5.16 -7.68 -15.10
CA TYR A 17 3.76 -7.58 -15.47
C TYR A 17 2.81 -7.52 -14.27
N PHE A 18 3.16 -8.17 -13.16
CA PHE A 18 2.32 -8.20 -11.98
C PHE A 18 3.16 -8.01 -10.73
N MET A 19 2.95 -6.90 -10.03
CA MET A 19 3.59 -6.61 -8.75
C MET A 19 2.52 -6.61 -7.67
N ILE A 20 2.80 -7.20 -6.54
CA ILE A 20 1.93 -7.14 -5.37
C ILE A 20 2.76 -6.76 -4.16
N ARG A 21 2.23 -5.82 -3.39
CA ARG A 21 2.83 -5.21 -2.22
C ARG A 21 1.91 -5.43 -1.05
N ALA A 22 2.41 -6.02 0.01
CA ALA A 22 1.69 -6.13 1.27
C ALA A 22 2.56 -5.55 2.39
N GLY A 23 1.92 -4.86 3.31
CA GLY A 23 2.59 -4.22 4.43
C GLY A 23 1.68 -4.17 5.62
N PHE A 24 2.28 -4.03 6.78
CA PHE A 24 1.60 -3.88 8.03
C PHE A 24 2.35 -2.83 8.84
N VAL A 25 1.61 -1.80 9.26
CA VAL A 25 2.14 -0.76 10.13
C VAL A 25 1.64 -1.05 11.53
N TYR A 26 2.56 -1.38 12.41
CA TYR A 26 2.33 -1.57 13.84
C TYR A 26 2.88 -0.36 14.60
N GLU A 27 2.16 0.13 15.60
CA GLU A 27 2.64 1.19 16.48
C GLU A 27 2.57 0.67 17.91
N GLU A 28 3.63 0.87 18.71
CA GLU A 28 3.65 0.45 20.10
C GLU A 28 2.58 1.20 20.91
N GLY A 29 1.64 0.46 21.50
CA GLY A 29 0.50 1.02 22.25
C GLY A 29 -0.90 0.66 21.74
N LEU A 30 -1.01 -0.33 20.85
CA LEU A 30 -2.28 -0.87 20.34
C LEU A 30 -3.20 -1.52 21.39
N LEU A 31 -2.72 -1.79 22.62
CA LEU A 31 -3.49 -2.41 23.71
C LEU A 31 -4.18 -1.42 24.65
N GLU A 32 -3.87 -0.12 24.59
CA GLU A 32 -4.55 0.91 25.39
C GLU A 32 -5.34 1.84 24.47
N PHE A 33 -6.67 1.75 24.57
CA PHE A 33 -7.65 2.50 23.78
C PHE A 33 -7.50 4.04 23.87
N ASP A 34 -6.78 4.55 24.87
CA ASP A 34 -6.74 5.98 25.24
C ASP A 34 -5.57 6.77 24.61
N THR A 35 -4.50 6.10 24.14
CA THR A 35 -3.29 6.77 23.59
C THR A 35 -3.00 6.44 22.12
N ARG A 36 -4.03 6.42 21.27
CA ARG A 36 -3.84 6.35 19.81
C ARG A 36 -3.65 7.75 19.22
N THR A 37 -2.40 8.13 18.97
CA THR A 37 -2.03 9.41 18.33
C THR A 37 -1.99 9.30 16.80
N THR A 38 -1.93 8.09 16.24
CA THR A 38 -1.81 7.84 14.80
C THR A 38 -3.03 7.15 14.20
N ALA A 39 -3.49 7.68 13.06
CA ALA A 39 -4.58 7.11 12.27
C ALA A 39 -4.13 6.00 11.28
N LEU A 40 -2.85 5.97 10.93
CA LEU A 40 -2.23 5.14 9.88
C LEU A 40 -1.70 3.78 10.39
N VAL A 41 -2.44 3.11 11.28
CA VAL A 41 -2.09 1.79 11.83
C VAL A 41 -2.94 0.72 11.16
N GLY A 42 -2.32 -0.38 10.72
CA GLY A 42 -3.02 -1.53 10.15
C GLY A 42 -2.43 -2.09 8.85
N PRO A 43 -3.15 -3.03 8.22
CA PRO A 43 -2.72 -3.68 6.99
C PRO A 43 -2.78 -2.73 5.79
N THR A 44 -1.77 -2.82 4.95
CA THR A 44 -1.67 -2.13 3.67
C THR A 44 -1.44 -3.18 2.60
N ALA A 45 -2.16 -3.10 1.51
CA ALA A 45 -1.98 -4.00 0.38
C ALA A 45 -2.13 -3.20 -0.90
N GLY A 46 -1.32 -3.48 -1.91
CA GLY A 46 -1.46 -2.91 -3.22
C GLY A 46 -1.02 -3.91 -4.26
N PHE A 47 -1.50 -3.75 -5.47
CA PHE A 47 -1.06 -4.52 -6.61
C PHE A 47 -0.94 -3.59 -7.81
N THR A 48 -0.02 -3.92 -8.69
CA THR A 48 0.26 -3.22 -9.93
C THR A 48 0.21 -4.24 -11.04
N VAL A 49 -0.53 -3.94 -12.09
CA VAL A 49 -0.59 -4.75 -13.30
C VAL A 49 -0.05 -3.90 -14.44
N GLU A 50 1.03 -4.34 -15.05
CA GLU A 50 1.58 -3.73 -16.25
C GLU A 50 1.20 -4.58 -17.46
N LEU A 51 0.42 -3.98 -18.37
CA LEU A 51 -0.04 -4.58 -19.61
C LEU A 51 0.79 -4.00 -20.76
N PRO A 52 1.67 -4.78 -21.41
CA PRO A 52 2.38 -4.33 -22.61
C PRO A 52 1.38 -4.24 -23.77
N MET A 53 1.13 -3.05 -24.30
CA MET A 53 0.11 -2.84 -25.34
C MET A 53 0.67 -2.84 -26.78
N GLY A 54 1.98 -3.03 -26.95
CA GLY A 54 2.63 -3.27 -28.25
C GLY A 54 3.86 -2.38 -28.49
N ASN A 55 4.83 -2.93 -29.23
CA ASN A 55 6.18 -2.45 -29.61
C ASN A 55 6.99 -1.58 -28.64
N GLU A 56 6.46 -0.49 -28.08
CA GLU A 56 7.16 0.39 -27.12
C GLU A 56 6.26 0.90 -25.98
N SER A 57 4.93 0.70 -26.05
CA SER A 57 3.99 1.28 -25.07
C SER A 57 3.58 0.28 -23.99
N THR A 58 3.67 0.70 -22.72
CA THR A 58 3.20 -0.08 -21.57
C THR A 58 2.10 0.65 -20.81
N PHE A 59 1.08 -0.09 -20.38
CA PHE A 59 -0.02 0.43 -19.58
C PHE A 59 0.03 -0.17 -18.18
N GLY A 60 0.44 0.63 -17.20
CA GLY A 60 0.46 0.24 -15.79
C GLY A 60 -0.81 0.67 -15.07
N VAL A 61 -1.47 -0.25 -14.38
CA VAL A 61 -2.54 0.05 -13.42
C VAL A 61 -2.04 -0.27 -12.02
N ASP A 62 -2.01 0.72 -11.14
CA ASP A 62 -1.61 0.58 -9.75
C ASP A 62 -2.83 0.77 -8.86
N TYR A 63 -3.12 -0.22 -8.02
CA TYR A 63 -4.16 -0.16 -7.02
C TYR A 63 -3.54 -0.35 -5.66
N SER A 64 -3.73 0.61 -4.76
CA SER A 64 -3.28 0.47 -3.38
C SER A 64 -4.40 0.74 -2.40
N TYR A 65 -4.48 -0.14 -1.41
CA TYR A 65 -5.37 -0.08 -0.29
C TYR A 65 -4.55 0.07 0.99
N ARG A 66 -4.86 1.09 1.77
CA ARG A 66 -4.24 1.32 3.07
C ARG A 66 -5.35 1.39 4.11
N TYR A 67 -5.41 0.41 5.00
CA TYR A 67 -6.30 0.51 6.15
C TYR A 67 -5.84 1.65 7.04
N THR A 68 -6.74 2.55 7.41
CA THR A 68 -6.47 3.74 8.22
C THR A 68 -7.71 3.98 9.07
N ASN A 69 -7.55 3.96 10.39
CA ASN A 69 -8.62 4.17 11.36
C ASN A 69 -8.35 5.51 12.07
N PRO A 70 -9.21 6.55 11.95
CA PRO A 70 -10.68 6.48 11.79
C PRO A 70 -11.22 6.63 10.36
N PHE A 71 -10.36 6.83 9.35
CA PHE A 71 -10.77 7.15 7.97
C PHE A 71 -11.34 5.98 7.15
N LYS A 72 -11.67 4.83 7.76
CA LYS A 72 -12.21 3.61 7.11
C LYS A 72 -11.38 3.09 5.92
N GLY A 73 -10.09 3.42 5.87
CA GLY A 73 -9.18 2.99 4.81
C GLY A 73 -9.17 3.92 3.59
N SER A 74 -7.99 4.05 2.98
CA SER A 74 -7.77 4.82 1.76
C SER A 74 -7.59 3.86 0.59
N HIS A 75 -8.30 4.13 -0.50
CA HIS A 75 -8.14 3.45 -1.78
C HIS A 75 -7.52 4.45 -2.76
N ALA A 76 -6.39 4.09 -3.35
CA ALA A 76 -5.76 4.87 -4.40
C ALA A 76 -5.67 4.01 -5.66
N ILE A 77 -6.12 4.59 -6.78
CA ILE A 77 -6.05 3.98 -8.10
C ILE A 77 -5.26 4.93 -8.98
N GLY A 78 -4.19 4.41 -9.59
CA GLY A 78 -3.37 5.13 -10.54
C GLY A 78 -3.31 4.36 -11.85
N CYS A 79 -3.29 5.09 -12.96
CA CYS A 79 -3.00 4.53 -14.28
C CYS A 79 -1.78 5.27 -14.84
N ARG A 80 -0.83 4.54 -15.41
CA ARG A 80 0.37 5.03 -16.08
C ARG A 80 0.34 4.53 -17.52
N ILE A 81 0.62 5.43 -18.45
CA ILE A 81 0.84 5.10 -19.85
C ILE A 81 2.28 5.52 -20.12
N ASP A 82 3.13 4.56 -20.42
CA ASP A 82 4.44 4.80 -21.01
C ASP A 82 4.26 4.66 -22.53
N LEU A 83 4.66 5.69 -23.28
CA LEU A 83 4.49 5.79 -24.74
C LEU A 83 5.81 5.56 -25.46
#